data_AF-A0A6L6B7U8-F1
#
_entry.id   AF-A0A6L6B7U8-F1
#
_cell.length_a   1.000
_cell.length_b   1.000
_cell.length_c   1.000
_cell.angle_alpha   90.00
_cell.angle_beta   90.00
_cell.angle_gamma   90.00
#
_symmetry.space_group_name_H-M   'P 1'
#
loop_
_entity.id
_entity.type
_entity.pdbx_description
1 polymer ?
#
loop_
_entity_poly.entity_id
_entity_poly.type
_entity_poly.pdbx_seq_one_letter_code
_entity_poly.pdbx_strand_id
1 'polypeptide(L)'
;MSIAEFPSQSSNRNQNINAVGAEFERTPPQDLLAEQSVLGGMLLSKDAIADVIEILKERDFYRPAHELIYDAILDLYGRGEPADAVTVSAELTKRGDIARAGGAPYLHTLISSVPTAANAGYYAKIVREHAIMRRLVEAGTKIVQLGYTTEGEVDDAVDQAQAEVYAVTERRASEDYVQLSTLIPAALDEIENISKGLGVEGVMTGFKDLD
;
A
#
# COMPACT_ATOMS: atom_id res chain seq x y z
N MET A 1 80.33 6.62 17.56
CA MET A 1 79.43 5.79 16.74
C MET A 1 77.99 6.18 17.11
N SER A 2 77.27 6.72 16.12
CA SER A 2 76.04 7.55 16.19
C SER A 2 74.79 6.71 16.53
N ILE A 3 74.03 7.02 17.59
CA ILE A 3 72.75 7.78 17.66
C ILE A 3 71.62 7.21 16.77
N ALA A 4 70.49 6.98 17.43
CA ALA A 4 69.21 6.46 16.95
C ALA A 4 68.59 7.19 15.76
N GLU A 5 67.76 6.49 14.97
CA GLU A 5 66.58 7.06 14.31
C GLU A 5 65.67 5.97 13.71
N PHE A 6 64.41 5.93 14.18
CA PHE A 6 63.29 5.28 13.49
C PHE A 6 62.90 6.13 12.27
N PRO A 7 62.58 5.55 11.10
CA PRO A 7 61.82 6.24 10.08
C PRO A 7 60.32 5.88 10.15
N SER A 8 59.57 6.84 10.68
CA SER A 8 58.33 7.40 10.12
C SER A 8 57.26 6.50 9.50
N GLN A 9 56.10 6.46 10.16
CA GLN A 9 54.79 6.36 9.51
C GLN A 9 54.65 7.43 8.41
N SER A 10 54.31 7.03 7.18
CA SER A 10 53.53 7.85 6.26
C SER A 10 52.73 6.93 5.34
N SER A 11 51.42 6.88 5.58
CA SER A 11 50.38 7.34 4.64
C SER A 11 49.81 6.21 3.77
N ASN A 12 48.95 5.39 4.38
CA ASN A 12 47.94 4.63 3.65
C ASN A 12 46.53 5.06 4.07
N ARG A 13 46.27 6.38 3.99
CA ARG A 13 45.02 7.01 4.43
C ARG A 13 44.12 7.45 3.28
N ASN A 14 44.27 6.86 2.09
CA ASN A 14 43.59 7.32 0.88
C ASN A 14 42.87 6.22 0.08
N GLN A 15 42.40 5.14 0.73
CA GLN A 15 41.52 4.15 0.09
C GLN A 15 40.02 4.29 0.44
N ASN A 16 39.63 5.27 1.26
CA ASN A 16 38.24 5.36 1.76
C ASN A 16 37.38 6.48 1.17
N ILE A 17 37.80 7.16 0.10
CA ILE A 17 37.02 8.28 -0.48
C ILE A 17 36.08 7.88 -1.63
N ASN A 18 36.07 6.61 -2.05
CA ASN A 18 35.25 6.15 -3.19
C ASN A 18 34.02 5.29 -2.80
N ALA A 19 33.67 5.19 -1.52
CA ALA A 19 32.52 4.38 -1.09
C ALA A 19 31.15 5.06 -1.30
N VAL A 20 31.11 6.39 -1.49
CA VAL A 20 29.85 7.16 -1.58
C VAL A 20 29.21 7.09 -2.98
N GLY A 21 29.95 6.59 -3.99
CA GLY A 21 29.49 6.52 -5.38
C GLY A 21 28.75 5.24 -5.79
N ALA A 22 28.67 4.23 -4.91
CA ALA A 22 28.14 2.90 -5.24
C ALA A 22 26.71 2.64 -4.71
N GLU A 23 26.07 3.63 -4.08
CA GLU A 23 24.78 3.45 -3.38
C GLU A 23 23.53 3.49 -4.29
N PHE A 24 23.67 3.87 -5.57
CA PHE A 24 22.54 4.00 -6.51
C PHE A 24 22.20 2.74 -7.33
N GLU A 25 22.87 1.61 -7.10
CA GLU A 25 22.64 0.37 -7.87
C GLU A 25 21.81 -0.69 -7.12
N ARG A 26 21.16 -0.31 -6.02
CA ARG A 26 20.25 -1.21 -5.29
C ARG A 26 18.83 -1.01 -5.78
N THR A 27 18.28 -2.05 -6.39
CA THR A 27 16.85 -2.11 -6.71
C THR A 27 16.04 -1.97 -5.41
N PRO A 28 15.04 -1.07 -5.34
CA PRO A 28 14.21 -0.94 -4.15
C PRO A 28 13.54 -2.27 -3.78
N PRO A 29 13.25 -2.52 -2.49
CA PRO A 29 12.58 -3.74 -2.05
C PRO A 29 11.26 -3.98 -2.78
N GLN A 30 11.13 -5.16 -3.40
CA GLN A 30 9.97 -5.57 -4.18
C GLN A 30 9.87 -7.10 -4.24
N ASP A 31 8.66 -7.61 -4.44
CA ASP A 31 8.40 -8.99 -4.84
C ASP A 31 7.33 -9.01 -5.93
N LEU A 32 7.78 -9.08 -7.19
CA LEU A 32 6.89 -9.01 -8.35
C LEU A 32 6.00 -10.24 -8.48
N LEU A 33 6.45 -11.41 -8.01
CA LEU A 33 5.64 -12.63 -8.06
C LEU A 33 4.52 -12.55 -7.01
N ALA A 34 4.80 -12.01 -5.83
CA ALA A 34 3.79 -11.74 -4.82
C ALA A 34 2.76 -10.74 -5.35
N GLU A 35 3.19 -9.62 -5.95
CA GLU A 35 2.26 -8.64 -6.54
C GLU A 35 1.36 -9.26 -7.62
N GLN A 36 1.93 -10.05 -8.51
CA GLN A 36 1.16 -10.75 -9.55
C GLN A 36 0.17 -11.74 -8.95
N SER A 37 0.58 -12.48 -7.91
CA SER A 37 -0.26 -13.45 -7.22
C SER A 37 -1.41 -12.80 -6.47
N VAL A 38 -1.20 -11.62 -5.88
CA VAL A 38 -2.26 -10.81 -5.24
C VAL A 38 -3.31 -10.42 -6.27
N LEU A 39 -2.90 -9.76 -7.35
CA LEU A 39 -3.83 -9.30 -8.38
C LEU A 39 -4.53 -10.47 -9.08
N GLY A 40 -3.80 -11.55 -9.38
CA GLY A 40 -4.38 -12.77 -9.92
C GLY A 40 -5.44 -13.38 -9.00
N GLY A 41 -5.18 -13.40 -7.69
CA GLY A 41 -6.15 -13.88 -6.69
C GLY A 41 -7.41 -13.02 -6.63
N MET A 42 -7.24 -11.69 -6.65
CA MET A 42 -8.34 -10.73 -6.68
C MET A 42 -9.22 -10.87 -7.94
N LEU A 43 -8.60 -11.11 -9.10
CA LEU A 43 -9.33 -11.33 -10.36
C LEU A 43 -10.11 -12.66 -10.40
N LEU A 44 -9.75 -13.63 -9.53
CA LEU A 44 -10.39 -14.94 -9.44
C LEU A 44 -11.53 -15.01 -8.42
N SER A 45 -11.47 -14.25 -7.34
CA SER A 45 -12.42 -14.35 -6.24
C SER A 45 -12.71 -13.01 -5.58
N LYS A 46 -14.00 -12.75 -5.37
CA LYS A 46 -14.48 -11.61 -4.59
C LYS A 46 -13.99 -11.64 -3.14
N ASP A 47 -13.90 -12.83 -2.54
CA ASP A 47 -13.44 -12.98 -1.14
C ASP A 47 -11.96 -12.61 -1.03
N ALA A 48 -11.15 -12.94 -2.04
CA ALA A 48 -9.75 -12.52 -2.09
C ALA A 48 -9.60 -11.00 -2.17
N ILE A 49 -10.52 -10.30 -2.84
CA ILE A 49 -10.54 -8.83 -2.86
C ILE A 49 -10.76 -8.30 -1.43
N ALA A 50 -11.75 -8.84 -0.70
CA ALA A 50 -12.04 -8.43 0.67
C ALA A 50 -10.82 -8.58 1.59
N ASP A 51 -10.16 -9.75 1.55
CA ASP A 51 -8.97 -10.02 2.37
C ASP A 51 -7.80 -9.09 2.05
N VAL A 52 -7.59 -8.76 0.76
CA VAL A 52 -6.45 -7.95 0.32
C VAL A 52 -6.62 -6.48 0.66
N ILE A 53 -7.85 -5.94 0.56
CA ILE A 53 -8.15 -4.52 0.87
C ILE A 53 -7.80 -4.18 2.33
N GLU A 54 -7.94 -5.13 3.25
CA GLU A 54 -7.58 -4.91 4.66
C GLU A 54 -6.07 -4.76 4.88
N ILE A 55 -5.23 -5.17 3.91
CA ILE A 55 -3.78 -5.30 4.06
C ILE A 55 -3.04 -4.28 3.20
N LEU A 56 -3.46 -4.10 1.95
CA LEU A 56 -2.76 -3.29 0.95
C LEU A 56 -3.50 -2.00 0.62
N LYS A 57 -2.72 -0.99 0.22
CA LYS A 57 -3.17 0.21 -0.48
C LYS A 57 -2.58 0.24 -1.88
N GLU A 58 -3.11 1.08 -2.76
CA GLU A 58 -2.66 1.23 -4.15
C GLU A 58 -1.14 1.48 -4.21
N ARG A 59 -0.64 2.40 -3.38
CA ARG A 59 0.79 2.78 -3.29
C ARG A 59 1.73 1.73 -2.67
N ASP A 60 1.22 0.56 -2.27
CA ASP A 60 2.05 -0.52 -1.75
C ASP A 60 2.73 -1.32 -2.87
N PHE A 61 2.16 -1.33 -4.09
CA PHE A 61 2.78 -2.01 -5.23
C PHE A 61 4.05 -1.27 -5.68
N TYR A 62 5.05 -2.01 -6.13
CA TYR A 62 6.26 -1.44 -6.72
C TYR A 62 6.03 -1.06 -8.18
N ARG A 63 5.23 -1.86 -8.92
CA ARG A 63 4.94 -1.58 -10.33
C ARG A 63 3.74 -0.65 -10.48
N PRO A 64 3.88 0.51 -11.14
CA PRO A 64 2.74 1.40 -11.42
C PRO A 64 1.62 0.72 -12.22
N ALA A 65 1.95 -0.25 -13.08
CA ALA A 65 0.95 -1.04 -13.79
C ALA A 65 0.05 -1.83 -12.83
N HIS A 66 0.61 -2.36 -11.73
CA HIS A 66 -0.14 -3.09 -10.73
C HIS A 66 -1.01 -2.18 -9.88
N GLU A 67 -0.55 -0.95 -9.58
CA GLU A 67 -1.36 0.08 -8.92
C GLU A 67 -2.63 0.38 -9.72
N LEU A 68 -2.50 0.59 -11.04
CA LEU A 68 -3.64 0.85 -11.93
C LEU A 68 -4.65 -0.30 -11.94
N ILE A 69 -4.15 -1.55 -11.98
CA ILE A 69 -5.01 -2.74 -11.98
C ILE A 69 -5.73 -2.88 -10.65
N TYR A 70 -5.00 -2.70 -9.54
CA TYR A 70 -5.57 -2.75 -8.19
C TYR A 70 -6.68 -1.70 -8.01
N ASP A 71 -6.43 -0.44 -8.38
CA ASP A 71 -7.42 0.64 -8.31
C ASP A 71 -8.67 0.36 -9.16
N ALA A 72 -8.51 -0.19 -10.37
CA ALA A 72 -9.63 -0.59 -11.21
C ALA A 72 -10.45 -1.74 -10.58
N ILE A 73 -9.79 -2.71 -9.93
CA ILE A 73 -10.47 -3.78 -9.19
C ILE A 73 -11.26 -3.19 -8.01
N LEU A 74 -10.68 -2.24 -7.26
CA LEU A 74 -11.36 -1.61 -6.12
C LEU A 74 -12.59 -0.81 -6.54
N ASP A 75 -12.50 -0.05 -7.61
CA ASP A 75 -13.64 0.73 -8.12
C ASP A 75 -14.80 -0.17 -8.57
N LEU A 76 -14.52 -1.24 -9.30
CA LEU A 76 -15.54 -2.23 -9.67
C LEU A 76 -16.15 -2.89 -8.43
N TYR A 77 -15.30 -3.33 -7.49
CA TYR A 77 -15.73 -3.94 -6.24
C TYR A 77 -16.62 -3.00 -5.40
N GLY A 78 -16.24 -1.71 -5.31
CA GLY A 78 -17.00 -0.67 -4.60
C GLY A 78 -18.35 -0.36 -5.24
N ARG A 79 -18.47 -0.52 -6.56
CA ARG A 79 -19.75 -0.45 -7.30
C ARG A 79 -20.59 -1.73 -7.21
N GLY A 80 -20.07 -2.78 -6.57
CA GLY A 80 -20.71 -4.10 -6.53
C GLY A 80 -20.66 -4.86 -7.86
N GLU A 81 -19.83 -4.42 -8.80
CA GLU A 81 -19.61 -5.06 -10.09
C GLU A 81 -18.55 -6.19 -9.96
N PRO A 82 -18.64 -7.26 -10.76
CA PRO A 82 -17.61 -8.29 -10.78
C PRO A 82 -16.29 -7.71 -11.29
N ALA A 83 -15.18 -8.00 -10.61
CA ALA A 83 -13.84 -7.55 -10.98
C ALA A 83 -13.00 -8.72 -11.53
N ASP A 84 -13.39 -9.25 -12.70
CA ASP A 84 -12.66 -10.28 -13.42
C ASP A 84 -11.79 -9.66 -14.54
N ALA A 85 -11.00 -10.47 -15.24
CA ALA A 85 -10.11 -9.96 -16.29
C ALA A 85 -10.84 -9.22 -17.42
N VAL A 86 -12.10 -9.57 -17.71
CA VAL A 86 -12.86 -8.93 -18.78
C VAL A 86 -13.36 -7.56 -18.32
N THR A 87 -13.97 -7.49 -17.13
CA THR A 87 -14.52 -6.23 -16.61
C THR A 87 -13.42 -5.25 -16.24
N VAL A 88 -12.32 -5.72 -15.63
CA VAL A 88 -11.15 -4.89 -15.32
C VAL A 88 -10.49 -4.38 -16.60
N SER A 89 -10.38 -5.22 -17.65
CA SER A 89 -9.89 -4.76 -18.95
C SER A 89 -10.77 -3.67 -19.56
N ALA A 90 -12.10 -3.81 -19.45
CA ALA A 90 -13.05 -2.83 -19.96
C ALA A 90 -12.94 -1.50 -19.19
N GLU A 91 -12.84 -1.55 -17.86
CA GLU A 91 -12.69 -0.37 -17.01
C GLU A 91 -11.37 0.36 -17.29
N LEU A 92 -10.25 -0.37 -17.35
CA LEU A 92 -8.95 0.21 -17.72
C LEU A 92 -8.94 0.80 -19.12
N THR A 93 -9.69 0.22 -20.06
CA THR A 93 -9.82 0.75 -21.43
C THR A 93 -10.62 2.06 -21.43
N LYS A 94 -11.73 2.10 -20.68
CA LYS A 94 -12.56 3.30 -20.52
C LYS A 94 -11.78 4.46 -19.91
N ARG A 95 -10.86 4.17 -18.99
CA ARG A 95 -9.95 5.15 -18.37
C ARG A 95 -8.77 5.57 -19.26
N GLY A 96 -8.49 4.81 -20.33
CA GLY A 96 -7.32 5.03 -21.20
C GLY A 96 -6.01 4.46 -20.63
N ASP A 97 -6.07 3.64 -19.59
CA ASP A 97 -4.90 3.11 -18.86
C ASP A 97 -4.52 1.68 -19.25
N ILE A 98 -5.33 0.97 -20.04
CA ILE A 98 -5.10 -0.44 -20.41
C ILE A 98 -3.71 -0.70 -20.99
N ALA A 99 -3.18 0.22 -21.80
CA ALA A 99 -1.83 0.10 -22.36
C ALA A 99 -0.74 0.20 -21.28
N ARG A 100 -0.91 1.10 -20.30
CA ARG A 100 0.01 1.28 -19.17
C ARG A 100 -0.06 0.12 -18.18
N ALA A 101 -1.22 -0.52 -18.07
CA ALA A 101 -1.45 -1.72 -17.27
C ALA A 101 -0.86 -2.99 -17.90
N GLY A 102 -0.25 -2.93 -19.08
CA GLY A 102 0.33 -4.10 -19.78
C GLY A 102 -0.59 -4.77 -20.79
N GLY A 103 -1.80 -4.23 -21.00
CA GLY A 103 -2.78 -4.73 -21.96
C GLY A 103 -3.67 -5.85 -21.42
N ALA A 104 -4.77 -6.13 -22.12
CA ALA A 104 -5.73 -7.17 -21.74
C ALA A 104 -5.11 -8.57 -21.52
N PRO A 105 -4.14 -9.04 -22.34
CA PRO A 105 -3.50 -10.34 -22.11
C PRO A 105 -2.74 -10.44 -20.78
N TYR A 106 -2.29 -9.29 -20.24
CA TYR A 106 -1.55 -9.28 -18.99
C TYR A 106 -2.44 -9.70 -17.80
N LEU A 107 -3.72 -9.32 -17.79
CA LEU A 107 -4.66 -9.72 -16.73
C LEU A 107 -4.83 -11.25 -16.66
N HIS A 108 -4.86 -11.94 -17.80
CA HIS A 108 -4.87 -13.40 -17.84
C HIS A 108 -3.56 -14.02 -17.38
N THR A 109 -2.44 -13.32 -17.59
CA THR A 109 -1.12 -13.73 -17.06
C THR A 109 -1.11 -13.65 -15.53
N LEU A 110 -1.71 -12.60 -14.95
CA LEU A 110 -1.85 -12.46 -13.50
C LEU A 110 -2.66 -13.62 -12.91
N ILE A 111 -3.81 -13.95 -13.51
CA ILE A 111 -4.62 -15.10 -13.10
C ILE A 111 -3.82 -16.41 -13.16
N SER A 112 -3.00 -16.59 -14.19
CA SER A 112 -2.18 -17.81 -14.36
C SER A 112 -1.01 -17.90 -13.38
N SER A 113 -0.62 -16.78 -12.75
CA SER A 113 0.49 -16.72 -11.81
C SER A 113 0.13 -17.19 -10.40
N VAL A 114 -1.16 -17.15 -10.04
CA VAL A 114 -1.61 -17.51 -8.69
C VAL A 114 -2.03 -18.98 -8.63
N PRO A 115 -1.51 -19.78 -7.68
CA PRO A 115 -1.95 -21.18 -7.53
C PRO A 115 -3.39 -21.32 -7.05
N THR A 116 -3.84 -20.42 -6.16
CA THR A 116 -5.19 -20.38 -5.61
C THR A 116 -5.51 -18.98 -5.06
N ALA A 117 -6.74 -18.52 -5.26
CA ALA A 117 -7.21 -17.24 -4.75
C ALA A 117 -7.20 -17.17 -3.20
N ALA A 118 -7.33 -18.31 -2.52
CA ALA A 118 -7.33 -18.38 -1.05
C ALA A 118 -6.01 -17.91 -0.41
N ASN A 119 -4.92 -17.88 -1.17
CA ASN A 119 -3.61 -17.44 -0.68
C ASN A 119 -3.35 -15.94 -0.92
N ALA A 120 -4.29 -15.20 -1.52
CA ALA A 120 -4.09 -13.79 -1.86
C ALA A 120 -3.70 -12.94 -0.64
N GLY A 121 -4.36 -13.14 0.50
CA GLY A 121 -4.02 -12.45 1.75
C GLY A 121 -2.62 -12.75 2.28
N TYR A 122 -2.06 -13.93 2.00
CA TYR A 122 -0.67 -14.26 2.36
C TYR A 122 0.32 -13.48 1.49
N TYR A 123 0.12 -13.46 0.17
CA TYR A 123 0.97 -12.68 -0.74
C TYR A 123 0.85 -11.18 -0.50
N ALA A 124 -0.33 -10.70 -0.10
CA ALA A 124 -0.54 -9.31 0.26
C ALA A 124 0.34 -8.86 1.42
N LYS A 125 0.58 -9.72 2.41
CA LYS A 125 1.50 -9.43 3.52
C LYS A 125 2.94 -9.26 3.02
N ILE A 126 3.38 -10.11 2.09
CA ILE A 126 4.72 -10.02 1.48
C ILE A 126 4.88 -8.69 0.74
N VAL A 127 3.89 -8.29 -0.07
CA VAL A 127 3.91 -7.00 -0.78
C VAL A 127 3.95 -5.85 0.23
N ARG A 128 3.16 -5.92 1.30
CA ARG A 128 3.13 -4.90 2.36
C ARG A 128 4.48 -4.74 3.06
N GLU A 129 5.14 -5.84 3.41
CA GLU A 129 6.47 -5.82 4.02
C GLU A 129 7.50 -5.12 3.12
N HIS A 130 7.50 -5.43 1.83
CA HIS A 130 8.37 -4.78 0.86
C HIS A 130 8.02 -3.30 0.67
N ALA A 131 6.73 -2.93 0.68
CA ALA A 131 6.30 -1.55 0.63
C ALA A 131 6.81 -0.72 1.82
N ILE A 132 6.74 -1.28 3.03
CA ILE A 132 7.28 -0.64 4.25
C ILE A 132 8.79 -0.47 4.13
N MET A 133 9.51 -1.49 3.68
CA MET A 133 10.96 -1.41 3.48
C MET A 133 11.33 -0.38 2.40
N ARG A 134 10.55 -0.27 1.32
CA ARG A 134 10.75 0.75 0.28
C ARG A 134 10.56 2.16 0.84
N ARG A 135 9.49 2.40 1.61
CA ARG A 135 9.28 3.69 2.29
C ARG A 135 10.40 4.02 3.27
N LEU A 136 10.96 3.02 3.95
CA LEU A 136 12.09 3.21 4.85
C LEU A 136 13.34 3.70 4.09
N VAL A 137 13.60 3.13 2.91
CA VAL A 137 14.70 3.59 2.03
C VAL A 137 14.47 5.03 1.57
N GLU A 138 13.24 5.37 1.18
CA GLU A 138 12.87 6.74 0.78
C GLU A 138 13.06 7.74 1.92
N ALA A 139 12.56 7.41 3.12
CA ALA A 139 12.72 8.24 4.31
C ALA A 139 14.21 8.42 4.66
N GLY A 140 15.00 7.34 4.64
CA GLY A 140 16.45 7.41 4.86
C GLY A 140 17.15 8.33 3.86
N THR A 141 16.77 8.25 2.58
CA THR A 141 17.32 9.10 1.52
C THR A 141 17.00 10.57 1.76
N LYS A 142 15.76 10.89 2.15
CA LYS A 142 15.36 12.26 2.49
C LYS A 142 16.10 12.79 3.72
N ILE A 143 16.28 11.96 4.76
CA ILE A 143 17.02 12.36 5.97
C ILE A 143 18.48 12.69 5.63
N VAL A 144 19.11 11.90 4.76
CA VAL A 144 20.46 12.21 4.26
C VAL A 144 20.47 13.55 3.51
N GLN A 145 19.47 13.81 2.66
CA GLN A 145 19.35 15.10 1.95
C GLN A 145 19.19 16.27 2.91
N LEU A 146 18.35 16.14 3.95
CA LEU A 146 18.18 17.15 5.00
C LEU A 146 19.50 17.49 5.69
N GLY A 147 20.35 16.49 5.94
CA GLY A 147 21.67 16.69 6.56
C GLY A 147 22.69 17.46 5.70
N TYR A 148 22.49 17.53 4.38
CA TYR A 148 23.32 18.34 3.47
C TYR A 148 22.75 19.74 3.21
N THR A 149 21.47 19.98 3.52
CA THR A 149 20.84 21.29 3.36
C THR A 149 21.45 22.27 4.37
N THR A 150 22.08 23.33 3.87
CA THR A 150 22.77 24.34 4.71
C THR A 150 21.87 25.54 5.03
N GLU A 151 20.64 25.54 4.54
CA GLU A 151 19.64 26.61 4.73
C GLU A 151 18.53 26.14 5.69
N GLY A 152 18.26 26.93 6.74
CA GLY A 152 17.23 26.63 7.75
C GLY A 152 17.79 26.54 9.18
N GLU A 153 16.89 26.44 10.15
CA GLU A 153 17.25 26.15 11.54
C GLU A 153 17.52 24.64 11.69
N VAL A 154 18.54 24.27 12.46
CA VAL A 154 18.92 22.86 12.67
C VAL A 154 17.77 22.07 13.31
N ASP A 155 17.00 22.71 14.18
CA ASP A 155 15.87 22.08 14.87
C ASP A 155 14.76 21.69 13.88
N ASP A 156 14.47 22.52 12.87
CA ASP A 156 13.49 22.20 11.81
C ASP A 156 13.89 20.95 11.02
N ALA A 157 15.19 20.78 10.73
CA ALA A 157 15.70 19.61 10.00
C ALA A 157 15.55 18.32 10.83
N VAL A 158 15.75 18.40 12.14
CA VAL A 158 15.56 17.26 13.06
C VAL A 158 14.07 16.89 13.14
N ASP A 159 13.18 17.88 13.26
CA ASP A 159 11.73 17.65 13.30
C ASP A 159 11.21 17.02 12.00
N GLN A 160 11.69 17.49 10.85
CA GLN A 160 11.37 16.88 9.54
C GLN A 160 11.86 15.44 9.45
N ALA A 161 13.07 15.14 9.93
CA ALA A 161 13.59 13.78 9.93
C ALA A 161 12.74 12.84 10.81
N GLN A 162 12.29 13.30 11.99
CA GLN A 162 11.39 12.54 12.85
C GLN A 162 10.05 12.25 12.16
N ALA A 163 9.47 13.24 11.48
CA ALA A 163 8.23 13.09 10.74
C ALA A 163 8.34 12.04 9.62
N GLU A 164 9.45 12.04 8.88
CA GLU A 164 9.70 11.05 7.81
C GLU A 164 9.81 9.62 8.36
N VAL A 165 10.52 9.41 9.47
CA VAL A 165 10.59 8.08 10.12
C VAL A 165 9.22 7.63 10.62
N TYR A 166 8.45 8.54 11.22
CA TYR A 166 7.12 8.25 11.71
C TYR A 166 6.19 7.80 10.58
N ALA A 167 6.25 8.46 9.42
CA ALA A 167 5.42 8.16 8.25
C ALA A 167 5.64 6.75 7.67
N VAL A 168 6.83 6.16 7.84
CA VAL A 168 7.12 4.77 7.38
C VAL A 168 6.23 3.75 8.10
N THR A 169 5.97 3.98 9.39
CA THR A 169 5.31 3.01 10.27
C THR A 169 3.79 3.01 10.16
N GLU A 170 3.21 3.81 9.25
CA GLU A 170 1.79 4.11 9.11
C GLU A 170 0.90 2.95 9.56
N ARG A 171 0.48 3.03 10.84
CA ARG A 171 -0.36 2.04 11.49
C ARG A 171 -1.71 2.01 10.78
N ARG A 172 -2.30 0.81 10.73
CA ARG A 172 -3.76 0.63 10.71
C ARG A 172 -4.35 1.50 11.84
N ALA A 173 -4.72 2.72 11.49
CA ALA A 173 -5.64 3.56 12.24
C ALA A 173 -6.72 4.03 11.25
N SER A 174 -7.28 3.06 10.52
CA SER A 174 -8.67 3.13 10.09
C SER A 174 -9.37 1.93 10.73
N GLU A 175 -9.35 1.87 12.06
CA GLU A 175 -10.58 1.43 12.71
C GLU A 175 -11.57 2.55 12.42
N ASP A 176 -12.74 2.17 11.91
CA ASP A 176 -13.85 3.05 11.54
C ASP A 176 -14.34 3.89 12.73
N TYR A 177 -13.61 4.94 13.07
CA TYR A 177 -14.08 5.93 14.03
C TYR A 177 -14.94 6.95 13.29
N VAL A 178 -16.21 6.59 13.11
CA VAL A 178 -17.24 7.57 12.78
C VAL A 178 -17.57 8.33 14.07
N GLN A 179 -17.64 9.67 14.00
CA GLN A 179 -18.01 10.44 15.19
C GLN A 179 -19.43 10.06 15.62
N LEU A 180 -19.63 9.79 16.91
CA LEU A 180 -20.95 9.44 17.43
C LEU A 180 -22.00 10.53 17.10
N SER A 181 -21.59 11.80 17.10
CA SER A 181 -22.40 12.95 16.69
C SER A 181 -22.92 12.88 15.26
N THR A 182 -22.23 12.18 14.36
CA THR A 182 -22.66 11.97 12.97
C THR A 182 -23.59 10.76 12.78
N LEU A 183 -23.54 9.77 13.69
CA LEU A 183 -24.40 8.58 13.63
C LEU A 183 -25.73 8.75 14.37
N ILE A 184 -25.74 9.53 15.46
CA ILE A 184 -26.94 9.77 16.29
C ILE A 184 -28.13 10.32 15.46
N PRO A 185 -27.96 11.32 14.57
CA PRO A 185 -29.09 11.85 13.81
C PRO A 185 -29.75 10.80 12.93
N ALA A 186 -28.96 10.02 12.19
CA ALA A 186 -29.48 8.97 11.31
C ALA A 186 -30.21 7.86 12.09
N ALA A 187 -29.69 7.44 13.24
CA ALA A 187 -30.34 6.46 14.10
C ALA A 187 -31.65 6.99 14.72
N LEU A 188 -31.70 8.28 15.09
CA LEU A 188 -32.92 8.91 15.60
C LEU A 188 -33.97 9.05 14.51
N ASP A 189 -33.57 9.44 13.30
CA ASP A 189 -34.44 9.52 12.13
C ASP A 189 -35.05 8.14 11.82
N GLU A 190 -34.26 7.06 11.93
CA GLU A 190 -34.74 5.69 11.75
C GLU A 190 -35.76 5.29 12.83
N ILE A 191 -35.50 5.57 14.11
CA ILE A 191 -36.45 5.33 15.21
C ILE A 191 -37.75 6.13 14.99
N GLU A 192 -37.65 7.39 14.56
CA GLU A 192 -38.81 8.23 14.31
C GLU A 192 -39.64 7.73 13.11
N ASN A 193 -38.97 7.26 12.05
CA ASN A 193 -39.62 6.66 10.89
C ASN A 193 -40.35 5.36 11.26
N ILE A 194 -39.74 4.50 12.08
CA ILE A 194 -40.39 3.29 12.62
C ILE A 194 -41.60 3.67 13.48
N SER A 195 -41.46 4.65 14.37
CA SER A 195 -42.57 5.12 15.22
C SER A 195 -43.73 5.73 14.43
N LYS A 196 -43.48 6.29 13.24
CA LYS A 196 -44.50 6.85 12.35
C LYS A 196 -45.10 5.82 11.39
N GLY A 197 -44.65 4.56 11.43
CA GLY A 197 -45.08 3.50 10.51
C GLY A 197 -44.54 3.68 9.09
N LEU A 198 -43.46 4.44 8.91
CA LEU A 198 -42.82 4.75 7.62
C LEU A 198 -41.47 4.04 7.43
N GLY A 199 -41.12 3.11 8.34
CA GLY A 199 -39.87 2.34 8.31
C GLY A 199 -40.00 1.02 7.54
N VAL A 200 -38.85 0.39 7.24
CA VAL A 200 -38.79 -0.96 6.67
C VAL A 200 -39.33 -1.93 7.72
N GLU A 201 -40.56 -2.40 7.54
CA GLU A 201 -41.09 -3.52 8.30
C GLU A 201 -40.15 -4.70 8.08
N GLY A 202 -39.58 -5.24 9.16
CA GLY A 202 -38.70 -6.40 9.08
C GLY A 202 -39.39 -7.58 8.40
N VAL A 203 -38.65 -8.64 8.12
CA VAL A 203 -39.26 -9.86 7.58
C VAL A 203 -40.17 -10.47 8.65
N MET A 204 -41.48 -10.47 8.40
CA MET A 204 -42.47 -11.03 9.33
C MET A 204 -42.19 -12.51 9.57
N THR A 205 -42.15 -12.87 10.85
CA THR A 205 -41.85 -14.22 11.31
C THR A 205 -43.07 -15.14 11.26
N GLY A 206 -44.28 -14.56 11.20
CA GLY A 206 -45.56 -15.27 11.19
C GLY A 206 -46.06 -15.62 12.59
N PHE A 207 -45.34 -15.22 13.65
CA PHE A 207 -45.76 -15.41 15.04
C PHE A 207 -46.32 -14.11 15.59
N LYS A 208 -47.62 -14.10 15.88
CA LYS A 208 -48.36 -12.91 16.36
C LYS A 208 -47.82 -12.28 17.65
N ASP A 209 -47.04 -13.02 18.43
CA ASP A 209 -46.45 -12.52 19.67
C ASP A 209 -45.09 -11.84 19.45
N LEU A 210 -44.51 -11.97 18.24
CA LEU A 210 -43.18 -11.45 17.85
C LEU A 210 -43.24 -10.41 16.73
N ASP A 211 -44.28 -10.46 15.89
CA ASP A 211 -44.60 -9.47 14.84
C ASP A 211 -45.58 -8.40 15.37
#